data_AF-A0A4D9EBX3-F1
#
_entry.id   AF-A0A4D9EBX3-F1
#
_cell.length_a   1.000
_cell.length_b   1.000
_cell.length_c   1.000
_cell.angle_alpha   90.00
_cell.angle_beta   90.00
_cell.angle_gamma   90.00
#
_symmetry.space_group_name_H-M   'P 1'
#
loop_
_entity.id
_entity.type
_entity.pdbx_description
1 polymer ?
#
loop_
_entity_poly.entity_id
_entity_poly.type
_entity_poly.pdbx_seq_one_letter_code
_entity_poly.pdbx_strand_id
1 'polypeptide(L)'
;MGYTAAGLQDREGWTKPLLVVNSGVFTVQVDSDSALCFHPAWQQHRDTMVSNTVVMNGHAGPSTTAAHEPDLPPEKLKEKRTVWRNETLRSNLLKSGLQFIDRFMELLEETKDVPKPTRKKYLQKMLHAIFFFGRIHNTPIEPREFIPEPYQDTFRERYPAPFEQCTTHLPTKTPYSILLDYVTEVKRFTTPEELMSFLQSFNAQLWNQSPEGPHALNATKFTFTASVIACCFYDDPQGGADLHRFYGASLSCKGLHERRIMIALSSVKTWHKAMAYAVYHGDKGPAITFPEGVWSQAFQFNVKEQKYQEKSPCEKCQQMFRNVNFQPPALPIAPTNRDKWQYGNCAEVESLSKLLLGTRVVEEGVRSTKTPPLNYEAIERDFTGKIEAEIKAKLIEKLGSRQFKTKPLQFFNLQ
;
A
#
# COMPACT_ATOMS: atom_id res chain seq x y z
N MET A 1 -61.90 9.78 -38.60
CA MET A 1 -61.37 9.09 -39.80
C MET A 1 -59.87 8.92 -39.57
N GLY A 2 -59.32 7.72 -39.85
CA GLY A 2 -58.01 7.20 -39.41
C GLY A 2 -56.81 8.13 -39.60
N TYR A 3 -55.66 7.91 -38.93
CA TYR A 3 -54.78 6.76 -39.17
C TYR A 3 -54.02 6.22 -37.92
N THR A 4 -53.71 4.94 -38.07
CA THR A 4 -52.89 3.93 -37.35
C THR A 4 -51.75 4.35 -36.40
N ALA A 5 -51.72 3.59 -35.29
CA ALA A 5 -50.60 3.41 -34.38
C ALA A 5 -49.56 2.41 -34.93
N ALA A 6 -48.28 2.67 -34.61
CA ALA A 6 -47.26 1.63 -34.48
C ALA A 6 -46.51 1.90 -33.16
N GLY A 7 -46.63 0.98 -32.22
CA GLY A 7 -46.01 1.05 -30.91
C GLY A 7 -44.60 0.49 -30.91
N LEU A 8 -43.74 1.11 -30.10
CA LEU A 8 -42.65 0.44 -29.40
C LEU A 8 -42.76 0.86 -27.94
N GLN A 9 -43.23 -0.07 -27.12
CA GLN A 9 -43.10 -0.02 -25.67
C GLN A 9 -41.66 -0.35 -25.32
N ASP A 10 -40.97 0.56 -24.63
CA ASP A 10 -39.80 0.19 -23.84
C ASP A 10 -40.16 0.16 -22.36
N ARG A 11 -39.72 -0.93 -21.73
CA ARG A 11 -40.03 -1.36 -20.36
C ARG A 11 -39.09 -0.70 -19.36
N GLU A 12 -39.29 0.56 -18.99
CA GLU A 12 -38.79 1.05 -17.70
C GLU A 12 -39.75 2.09 -17.14
N GLY A 13 -40.74 1.61 -16.39
CA GLY A 13 -41.60 2.45 -15.58
C GLY A 13 -40.82 3.06 -14.43
N TRP A 14 -40.28 4.26 -14.61
CA TRP A 14 -39.89 5.15 -13.52
C TRP A 14 -40.29 6.59 -13.84
N THR A 15 -41.25 7.10 -13.05
CA THR A 15 -41.53 8.53 -12.92
C THR A 15 -40.36 9.23 -12.26
N LYS A 16 -39.71 10.15 -12.98
CA LYS A 16 -38.70 11.07 -12.43
C LYS A 16 -39.38 12.26 -11.75
N PRO A 17 -38.86 12.78 -10.62
CA PRO A 17 -39.28 14.09 -10.14
C PRO A 17 -38.75 15.17 -11.09
N LEU A 18 -39.66 15.96 -11.65
CA LEU A 18 -39.38 17.16 -12.42
C LEU A 18 -38.97 18.29 -11.46
N LEU A 19 -37.70 18.65 -11.45
CA LEU A 19 -37.26 19.95 -10.96
C LEU A 19 -37.40 20.96 -12.11
N VAL A 20 -38.48 21.74 -12.06
CA VAL A 20 -38.69 22.89 -12.95
C VAL A 20 -37.83 24.03 -12.43
N VAL A 21 -36.72 24.29 -13.10
CA VAL A 21 -36.00 25.56 -13.00
C VAL A 21 -36.26 26.33 -14.28
N ASN A 22 -36.77 27.55 -14.13
CA ASN A 22 -37.07 28.43 -15.26
C ASN A 22 -35.81 28.64 -16.13
N SER A 23 -36.03 28.56 -17.45
CA SER A 23 -35.11 28.77 -18.56
C SER A 23 -34.08 27.66 -18.85
N GLY A 24 -34.37 26.86 -19.88
CA GLY A 24 -33.40 26.01 -20.60
C GLY A 24 -33.52 24.52 -20.29
N VAL A 25 -34.21 23.76 -21.15
CA VAL A 25 -34.17 22.29 -21.11
C VAL A 25 -32.83 21.83 -21.67
N PHE A 26 -31.89 21.50 -20.78
CA PHE A 26 -30.74 20.66 -21.11
C PHE A 26 -30.97 19.29 -20.49
N THR A 27 -31.16 18.26 -21.33
CA THR A 27 -31.02 16.88 -20.91
C THR A 27 -29.55 16.57 -20.70
N VAL A 28 -29.07 16.68 -19.46
CA VAL A 28 -27.77 16.13 -19.06
C VAL A 28 -27.97 14.63 -18.85
N GLN A 29 -27.38 13.83 -19.74
CA GLN A 29 -27.21 12.39 -19.53
C GLN A 29 -26.14 12.20 -18.45
N VAL A 30 -26.56 12.07 -17.18
CA VAL A 30 -25.66 11.73 -16.09
C VAL A 30 -25.40 10.23 -16.13
N ASP A 31 -24.19 9.85 -16.49
CA ASP A 31 -23.71 8.47 -16.49
C ASP A 31 -23.59 7.97 -15.03
N SER A 32 -24.59 7.18 -14.58
CA SER A 32 -24.70 6.64 -13.22
C SER A 32 -23.54 5.73 -12.81
N ASP A 33 -22.69 5.35 -13.77
CA ASP A 33 -21.61 4.39 -13.60
C ASP A 33 -20.23 5.03 -13.37
N SER A 34 -20.16 6.32 -13.02
CA SER A 34 -18.89 7.03 -12.82
C SER A 34 -18.53 7.20 -11.34
N ALA A 35 -17.25 7.01 -10.97
CA ALA A 35 -16.78 7.33 -9.62
C ALA A 35 -16.86 8.86 -9.36
N LEU A 36 -16.93 9.63 -10.45
CA LEU A 36 -17.23 11.05 -10.54
C LEU A 36 -18.51 11.48 -9.81
N CYS A 37 -19.54 10.62 -9.71
CA CYS A 37 -20.76 10.97 -8.97
C CYS A 37 -20.54 11.05 -7.45
N PHE A 38 -19.52 10.36 -6.92
CA PHE A 38 -19.25 10.37 -5.47
C PHE A 38 -18.41 11.57 -5.07
N HIS A 39 -17.43 11.95 -5.89
CA HIS A 39 -16.31 12.78 -5.46
C HIS A 39 -16.69 14.14 -4.83
N PRO A 40 -17.58 14.98 -5.43
CA PRO A 40 -17.91 16.27 -4.84
C PRO A 40 -18.69 16.14 -3.52
N ALA A 41 -19.63 15.19 -3.45
CA ALA A 41 -20.42 14.95 -2.25
C ALA A 41 -19.60 14.26 -1.14
N TRP A 42 -18.69 13.37 -1.55
CA TRP A 42 -17.79 12.62 -0.68
C TRP A 42 -16.82 13.56 0.06
N GLN A 43 -16.22 14.52 -0.66
CA GLN A 43 -15.36 15.53 -0.05
C GLN A 43 -16.13 16.40 0.96
N GLN A 44 -17.37 16.80 0.65
CA GLN A 44 -18.18 17.62 1.54
C GLN A 44 -18.58 16.90 2.85
N HIS A 45 -18.91 15.60 2.77
CA HIS A 45 -19.25 14.80 3.95
C HIS A 45 -18.05 14.39 4.80
N ARG A 46 -16.88 14.19 4.17
CA ARG A 46 -15.61 13.88 4.86
C ARG A 46 -15.27 14.93 5.92
N ASP A 47 -15.38 16.21 5.56
CA ASP A 47 -15.03 17.33 6.45
C ASP A 47 -15.96 17.38 7.69
N THR A 48 -17.17 16.82 7.58
CA THR A 48 -18.11 16.67 8.70
C THR A 48 -17.80 15.45 9.59
N MET A 49 -17.36 14.31 9.03
CA MET A 49 -17.05 13.10 9.81
C MET A 49 -15.74 13.21 10.61
N VAL A 50 -14.73 13.93 10.09
CA VAL A 50 -13.50 14.22 10.85
C VAL A 50 -13.83 15.00 12.13
N SER A 51 -14.89 15.81 12.09
CA SER A 51 -15.41 16.55 13.26
C SER A 51 -16.22 15.66 14.22
N ASN A 52 -16.96 14.66 13.71
CA ASN A 52 -17.91 13.86 14.50
C ASN A 52 -17.37 12.52 15.02
N THR A 53 -16.21 12.03 14.55
CA THR A 53 -15.62 10.78 15.05
C THR A 53 -15.00 10.93 16.46
N VAL A 54 -15.07 12.12 17.05
CA VAL A 54 -14.67 12.40 18.43
C VAL A 54 -15.82 13.09 19.18
N VAL A 55 -16.91 12.35 19.39
CA VAL A 55 -17.80 12.59 20.53
C VAL A 55 -17.86 11.29 21.34
N MET A 56 -16.76 11.01 22.02
CA MET A 56 -16.75 10.15 23.19
C MET A 56 -16.31 11.03 24.35
N ASN A 57 -17.22 11.20 25.30
CA ASN A 57 -17.10 12.04 26.49
C ASN A 57 -15.75 11.93 27.19
N GLY A 58 -15.17 13.10 27.51
CA GLY A 58 -13.99 13.20 28.36
C GLY A 58 -13.29 14.55 28.32
N HIS A 59 -14.03 15.66 28.43
CA HIS A 59 -13.44 16.93 28.83
C HIS A 59 -13.01 16.84 30.30
N ALA A 60 -11.71 16.91 30.53
CA ALA A 60 -11.13 17.64 31.64
C ALA A 60 -9.86 18.31 31.13
N GLY A 61 -9.96 19.59 30.75
CA GLY A 61 -8.80 20.46 30.75
C GLY A 61 -8.20 20.53 32.17
N PRO A 62 -6.95 20.99 32.32
CA PRO A 62 -6.32 21.06 33.64
C PRO A 62 -7.02 22.13 34.47
N SER A 63 -8.06 21.73 35.21
CA SER A 63 -8.54 22.47 36.36
C SER A 63 -7.50 22.31 37.45
N THR A 64 -6.93 23.42 37.89
CA THR A 64 -6.03 23.55 39.02
C THR A 64 -6.76 23.25 40.33
N THR A 65 -7.06 21.98 40.55
CA THR A 65 -7.41 21.41 41.85
C THR A 65 -6.76 20.04 41.91
N ALA A 66 -5.64 19.96 42.65
CA ALA A 66 -4.92 18.74 42.95
C ALA A 66 -5.80 17.82 43.82
N ALA A 67 -6.74 17.11 43.19
CA ALA A 67 -7.35 15.94 43.78
C ALA A 67 -6.42 14.76 43.50
N HIS A 68 -5.91 14.15 44.58
CA HIS A 68 -5.13 12.92 44.54
C HIS A 68 -5.86 11.85 43.71
N GLU A 69 -5.42 11.62 42.48
CA GLU A 69 -5.71 10.38 41.77
C GLU A 69 -5.08 9.25 42.60
N PRO A 70 -5.83 8.22 43.02
CA PRO A 70 -5.27 7.13 43.80
C PRO A 70 -4.19 6.41 42.98
N ASP A 71 -3.03 6.15 43.59
CA ASP A 71 -1.92 5.43 42.96
C ASP A 71 -2.39 4.08 42.41
N LEU A 72 -2.62 4.04 41.09
CA LEU A 72 -2.99 2.82 40.39
C LEU A 72 -1.81 1.83 40.47
N PRO A 73 -2.06 0.56 40.80
CA PRO A 73 -1.03 -0.47 40.76
C PRO A 73 -0.29 -0.49 39.40
N PRO A 74 1.03 -0.76 39.37
CA PRO A 74 1.84 -0.73 38.15
C PRO A 74 1.28 -1.58 37.01
N GLU A 75 0.60 -2.68 37.32
CA GLU A 75 -0.05 -3.57 36.35
C GLU A 75 -1.23 -2.89 35.64
N LYS A 76 -2.10 -2.20 36.40
CA LYS A 76 -3.25 -1.45 35.84
C LYS A 76 -2.78 -0.26 34.99
N LEU A 77 -1.67 0.38 35.36
CA LEU A 77 -1.04 1.42 34.53
C LEU A 77 -0.50 0.86 33.21
N LYS A 78 0.11 -0.32 33.23
CA LYS A 78 0.63 -1.00 32.03
C LYS A 78 -0.51 -1.42 31.10
N GLU A 79 -1.61 -1.90 31.66
CA GLU A 79 -2.84 -2.24 30.92
C GLU A 79 -3.46 -1.00 30.28
N LYS A 80 -3.68 0.08 31.05
CA LYS A 80 -4.21 1.37 30.55
C LYS A 80 -3.37 1.93 29.39
N ARG A 81 -2.04 1.88 29.49
CA ARG A 81 -1.12 2.29 28.42
C ARG A 81 -1.25 1.41 27.16
N THR A 82 -1.48 0.10 27.34
CA THR A 82 -1.61 -0.84 26.23
C THR A 82 -2.91 -0.62 25.47
N VAL A 83 -4.02 -0.43 26.18
CA VAL A 83 -5.34 -0.11 25.60
C VAL A 83 -5.26 1.20 24.81
N TRP A 84 -4.78 2.27 25.44
CA TRP A 84 -4.65 3.59 24.80
C TRP A 84 -3.76 3.54 23.54
N ARG A 85 -2.66 2.78 23.59
CA ARG A 85 -1.77 2.59 22.43
C ARG A 85 -2.49 1.86 21.29
N ASN A 86 -3.25 0.80 21.61
CA ASN A 86 -4.00 0.05 20.60
C ASN A 86 -5.10 0.90 19.95
N GLU A 87 -5.82 1.71 20.73
CA GLU A 87 -6.82 2.65 20.22
C GLU A 87 -6.20 3.73 19.33
N THR A 88 -5.05 4.27 19.74
CA THR A 88 -4.30 5.25 18.94
C THR A 88 -3.85 4.67 17.61
N LEU A 89 -3.31 3.44 17.61
CA LEU A 89 -2.92 2.74 16.38
C LEU A 89 -4.12 2.44 15.49
N ARG A 90 -5.25 2.00 16.07
CA ARG A 90 -6.51 1.78 15.37
C ARG A 90 -7.00 3.05 14.69
N SER A 91 -7.05 4.16 15.42
CA SER A 91 -7.48 5.47 14.92
C SER A 91 -6.59 5.95 13.79
N ASN A 92 -5.26 5.81 13.94
CA ASN A 92 -4.31 6.17 12.89
C ASN A 92 -4.49 5.32 11.63
N LEU A 93 -4.70 4.02 11.78
CA LEU A 93 -4.96 3.11 10.65
C LEU A 93 -6.26 3.50 9.93
N LEU A 94 -7.35 3.72 10.68
CA LEU A 94 -8.65 4.13 10.13
C LEU A 94 -8.53 5.42 9.31
N LYS A 95 -7.97 6.46 9.92
CA LYS A 95 -7.76 7.77 9.28
C LYS A 95 -6.83 7.66 8.06
N SER A 96 -5.76 6.87 8.16
CA SER A 96 -4.83 6.65 7.04
C SER A 96 -5.53 5.96 5.88
N GLY A 97 -6.38 4.96 6.16
CA GLY A 97 -7.14 4.25 5.14
C GLY A 97 -8.14 5.17 4.43
N LEU A 98 -8.90 5.95 5.18
CA LEU A 98 -9.87 6.89 4.62
C LEU A 98 -9.17 7.93 3.72
N GLN A 99 -8.12 8.59 4.22
CA GLN A 99 -7.35 9.59 3.44
C GLN A 99 -6.71 8.98 2.20
N PHE A 100 -6.20 7.75 2.30
CA PHE A 100 -5.59 7.08 1.15
C PHE A 100 -6.63 6.73 0.08
N ILE A 101 -7.80 6.21 0.48
CA ILE A 101 -8.90 5.90 -0.45
C ILE A 101 -9.31 7.16 -1.18
N ASP A 102 -9.56 8.23 -0.43
CA ASP A 102 -10.00 9.52 -0.95
C ASP A 102 -9.01 10.11 -1.97
N ARG A 103 -7.74 10.25 -1.57
CA ARG A 103 -6.72 10.78 -2.48
C ARG A 103 -6.45 9.87 -3.67
N PHE A 104 -6.58 8.55 -3.51
CA PHE A 104 -6.45 7.63 -4.63
C PHE A 104 -7.61 7.80 -5.61
N MET A 105 -8.84 8.02 -5.15
CA MET A 105 -9.97 8.34 -6.03
C MET A 105 -9.80 9.65 -6.78
N GLU A 106 -9.34 10.71 -6.10
CA GLU A 106 -8.96 11.98 -6.75
C GLU A 106 -7.97 11.74 -7.90
N LEU A 107 -6.93 10.95 -7.65
CA LEU A 107 -5.95 10.57 -8.67
C LEU A 107 -6.59 9.81 -9.86
N LEU A 108 -7.56 8.93 -9.59
CA LEU A 108 -8.29 8.22 -10.66
C LEU A 108 -9.13 9.17 -11.51
N GLU A 109 -9.59 10.30 -10.96
CA GLU A 109 -10.31 11.33 -11.72
C GLU A 109 -9.38 12.26 -12.49
N GLU A 110 -8.21 12.59 -11.92
CA GLU A 110 -7.14 13.29 -12.62
C GLU A 110 -6.63 12.53 -13.85
N THR A 111 -6.82 11.20 -13.88
CA THR A 111 -6.37 10.28 -14.94
C THR A 111 -7.56 9.65 -15.67
N LYS A 112 -8.59 10.45 -15.95
CA LYS A 112 -9.84 9.99 -16.62
C LYS A 112 -9.66 9.41 -18.01
N ASP A 113 -8.54 9.72 -18.66
CA ASP A 113 -8.09 9.15 -19.94
C ASP A 113 -7.69 7.67 -19.82
N VAL A 114 -7.37 7.20 -18.61
CA VAL A 114 -7.10 5.78 -18.36
C VAL A 114 -8.39 4.97 -18.46
N PRO A 115 -8.38 3.81 -19.16
CA PRO A 115 -9.55 2.95 -19.30
C PRO A 115 -10.25 2.65 -17.97
N LYS A 116 -11.58 2.79 -17.94
CA LYS A 116 -12.42 2.51 -16.75
C LYS A 116 -12.09 1.15 -16.10
N PRO A 117 -11.88 0.04 -16.84
CA PRO A 117 -11.52 -1.26 -16.24
C PRO A 117 -10.19 -1.22 -15.48
N THR A 118 -9.18 -0.52 -15.99
CA THR A 118 -7.88 -0.37 -15.33
C THR A 118 -8.00 0.41 -14.03
N ARG A 119 -8.70 1.55 -14.05
CA ARG A 119 -8.98 2.35 -12.84
C ARG A 119 -9.74 1.53 -11.78
N LYS A 120 -10.79 0.82 -12.18
CA LYS A 120 -11.57 -0.09 -11.32
C LYS A 120 -10.71 -1.20 -10.72
N LYS A 121 -9.81 -1.79 -11.51
CA LYS A 121 -8.90 -2.85 -11.05
C LYS A 121 -7.96 -2.37 -9.94
N TYR A 122 -7.35 -1.21 -10.12
CA TYR A 122 -6.42 -0.65 -9.12
C TYR A 122 -7.14 -0.19 -7.85
N LEU A 123 -8.32 0.42 -7.96
CA LEU A 123 -9.13 0.80 -6.79
C LEU A 123 -9.53 -0.43 -5.96
N GLN A 124 -9.98 -1.51 -6.59
CA GLN A 124 -10.34 -2.74 -5.87
C GLN A 124 -9.13 -3.36 -5.15
N LYS A 125 -7.95 -3.41 -5.78
CA LYS A 125 -6.72 -3.86 -5.12
C LYS A 125 -6.39 -2.99 -3.92
N MET A 126 -6.52 -1.67 -4.06
CA MET A 126 -6.27 -0.69 -3.00
C MET A 126 -7.20 -0.90 -1.81
N LEU A 127 -8.51 -0.96 -2.06
CA LEU A 127 -9.54 -1.18 -1.05
C LEU A 127 -9.30 -2.49 -0.30
N HIS A 128 -9.07 -3.58 -1.04
CA HIS A 128 -8.80 -4.90 -0.44
C HIS A 128 -7.58 -4.88 0.47
N ALA A 129 -6.49 -4.23 0.05
CA ALA A 129 -5.28 -4.11 0.86
C ALA A 129 -5.54 -3.32 2.16
N ILE A 130 -6.25 -2.19 2.08
CA ILE A 130 -6.61 -1.38 3.25
C ILE A 130 -7.52 -2.17 4.21
N PHE A 131 -8.55 -2.82 3.69
CA PHE A 131 -9.48 -3.63 4.48
C PHE A 131 -8.78 -4.80 5.15
N PHE A 132 -7.86 -5.46 4.44
CA PHE A 132 -7.01 -6.50 5.02
C PHE A 132 -6.23 -6.01 6.23
N PHE A 133 -5.57 -4.84 6.16
CA PHE A 133 -4.88 -4.26 7.31
C PHE A 133 -5.82 -3.95 8.47
N GLY A 134 -7.05 -3.51 8.18
CA GLY A 134 -8.12 -3.37 9.18
C GLY A 134 -8.47 -4.69 9.87
N ARG A 135 -8.58 -5.79 9.10
CA ARG A 135 -8.88 -7.13 9.62
C ARG A 135 -7.79 -7.71 10.50
N ILE A 136 -6.52 -7.51 10.14
CA ILE A 136 -5.39 -8.07 10.91
C ILE A 136 -4.93 -7.16 12.06
N HIS A 137 -5.63 -6.06 12.32
CA HIS A 137 -5.34 -5.16 13.44
C HIS A 137 -5.68 -5.82 14.79
N ASN A 138 -5.03 -5.40 15.89
CA ASN A 138 -5.31 -5.90 17.25
C ASN A 138 -6.79 -5.76 17.63
N THR A 139 -7.36 -4.61 17.27
CA THR A 139 -8.79 -4.31 17.38
C THR A 139 -9.32 -4.20 15.95
N PRO A 140 -9.95 -5.25 15.41
CA PRO A 140 -10.35 -5.28 14.01
C PRO A 140 -11.18 -4.05 13.60
N ILE A 141 -10.98 -3.63 12.35
CA ILE A 141 -11.71 -2.54 11.71
C ILE A 141 -12.52 -3.16 10.57
N GLU A 142 -13.83 -2.93 10.56
CA GLU A 142 -14.70 -3.39 9.49
C GLU A 142 -14.50 -2.53 8.23
N PRO A 143 -14.58 -3.11 7.01
CA PRO A 143 -14.44 -2.37 5.76
C PRO A 143 -15.31 -1.10 5.69
N ARG A 144 -16.54 -1.19 6.18
CA ARG A 144 -17.49 -0.07 6.22
C ARG A 144 -16.99 1.12 7.03
N GLU A 145 -16.14 0.92 8.03
CA GLU A 145 -15.63 2.03 8.85
C GLU A 145 -14.65 2.91 8.08
N PHE A 146 -13.98 2.37 7.07
CA PHE A 146 -13.11 3.15 6.18
C PHE A 146 -13.90 3.98 5.16
N ILE A 147 -15.22 3.80 5.08
CA ILE A 147 -16.10 4.41 4.08
C ILE A 147 -17.16 5.27 4.81
N PRO A 148 -17.23 6.59 4.58
CA PRO A 148 -18.25 7.43 5.19
C PRO A 148 -19.67 7.01 4.81
N GLU A 149 -20.60 7.02 5.77
CA GLU A 149 -22.05 7.04 5.49
C GLU A 149 -22.36 8.40 4.83
N PRO A 150 -22.92 8.49 3.61
CA PRO A 150 -23.89 7.56 3.00
C PRO A 150 -23.34 6.61 1.92
N TYR A 151 -22.03 6.54 1.71
CA TYR A 151 -21.44 5.86 0.55
C TYR A 151 -21.18 4.38 0.73
N GLN A 152 -21.41 3.84 1.94
CA GLN A 152 -21.06 2.46 2.28
C GLN A 152 -21.73 1.43 1.36
N ASP A 153 -23.04 1.56 1.15
CA ASP A 153 -23.80 0.61 0.34
C ASP A 153 -23.41 0.72 -1.13
N THR A 154 -23.29 1.94 -1.65
CA THR A 154 -22.91 2.13 -3.06
C THR A 154 -21.49 1.65 -3.35
N PHE A 155 -20.54 1.81 -2.42
CA PHE A 155 -19.20 1.24 -2.56
C PHE A 155 -19.23 -0.29 -2.58
N ARG A 156 -20.04 -0.88 -1.71
CA ARG A 156 -20.18 -2.34 -1.62
C ARG A 156 -20.81 -2.91 -2.89
N GLU A 157 -21.87 -2.28 -3.41
CA GLU A 157 -22.52 -2.70 -4.66
C GLU A 157 -21.57 -2.59 -5.86
N ARG A 158 -20.78 -1.52 -5.92
CA ARG A 158 -19.89 -1.24 -7.05
C ARG A 158 -18.59 -2.05 -7.02
N TYR A 159 -18.09 -2.34 -5.83
CA TYR A 159 -16.83 -3.04 -5.58
C TYR A 159 -17.02 -4.16 -4.54
N PRO A 160 -17.87 -5.18 -4.80
CA PRO A 160 -18.23 -6.17 -3.79
C PRO A 160 -17.03 -7.04 -3.35
N ALA A 161 -16.15 -7.38 -4.29
CA ALA A 161 -15.05 -8.31 -4.05
C ALA A 161 -14.11 -7.87 -2.90
N PRO A 162 -13.62 -6.61 -2.82
CA PRO A 162 -12.88 -6.14 -1.65
C PRO A 162 -13.59 -6.34 -0.30
N PHE A 163 -14.92 -6.17 -0.22
CA PHE A 163 -15.65 -6.30 1.03
C PHE A 163 -15.80 -7.77 1.44
N GLU A 164 -16.18 -8.62 0.49
CA GLU A 164 -16.42 -10.04 0.73
C GLU A 164 -15.14 -10.82 1.01
N GLN A 165 -14.07 -10.49 0.27
CA GLN A 165 -12.85 -11.27 0.27
C GLN A 165 -11.82 -10.80 1.30
N CYS A 166 -11.99 -9.63 1.92
CA CYS A 166 -11.00 -9.08 2.86
C CYS A 166 -10.72 -9.94 4.09
N THR A 167 -11.51 -10.97 4.37
CA THR A 167 -11.33 -11.90 5.51
C THR A 167 -10.76 -13.27 5.13
N THR A 168 -10.70 -13.57 3.83
CA THR A 168 -10.34 -14.89 3.30
C THR A 168 -9.19 -14.82 2.31
N HIS A 169 -9.08 -13.72 1.57
CA HIS A 169 -8.07 -13.49 0.54
C HIS A 169 -7.02 -12.49 1.00
N LEU A 170 -5.76 -12.79 0.71
CA LEU A 170 -4.61 -11.99 1.05
C LEU A 170 -4.32 -10.97 -0.05
N PRO A 171 -3.96 -9.71 0.29
CA PRO A 171 -3.47 -8.77 -0.71
C PRO A 171 -2.10 -9.23 -1.24
N THR A 172 -1.80 -8.88 -2.48
CA THR A 172 -0.48 -9.12 -3.06
C THR A 172 0.50 -7.97 -2.79
N LYS A 173 0.01 -6.77 -2.51
CA LYS A 173 0.83 -5.56 -2.35
C LYS A 173 0.27 -4.66 -1.25
N THR A 174 1.11 -3.80 -0.69
CA THR A 174 0.63 -2.74 0.22
C THR A 174 -0.04 -1.62 -0.59
N PRO A 175 -0.86 -0.76 0.06
CA PRO A 175 -1.48 0.39 -0.61
C PRO A 175 -0.50 1.25 -1.40
N TYR A 176 0.66 1.59 -0.83
CA TYR A 176 1.64 2.44 -1.53
C TYR A 176 2.31 1.74 -2.71
N SER A 177 2.59 0.43 -2.64
CA SER A 177 3.09 -0.33 -3.79
C SER A 177 2.05 -0.42 -4.91
N ILE A 178 0.74 -0.48 -4.59
CA ILE A 178 -0.34 -0.43 -5.57
C ILE A 178 -0.43 0.94 -6.24
N LEU A 179 -0.29 2.03 -5.47
CA LEU A 179 -0.17 3.39 -6.02
C LEU A 179 1.01 3.50 -6.97
N LEU A 180 2.18 2.99 -6.57
CA LEU A 180 3.41 3.06 -7.35
C LEU A 180 3.26 2.31 -8.68
N ASP A 181 2.68 1.11 -8.67
CA ASP A 181 2.37 0.38 -9.91
C ASP A 181 1.42 1.18 -10.81
N TYR A 182 0.34 1.74 -10.25
CA TYR A 182 -0.64 2.51 -11.02
C TYR A 182 0.01 3.68 -11.74
N VAL A 183 0.79 4.50 -11.02
CA VAL A 183 1.37 5.72 -11.60
C VAL A 183 2.51 5.43 -12.57
N THR A 184 3.27 4.37 -12.35
CA THR A 184 4.34 3.96 -13.28
C THR A 184 3.78 3.37 -14.57
N GLU A 185 2.65 2.64 -14.51
CA GLU A 185 1.93 2.14 -15.68
C GLU A 185 1.25 3.27 -16.48
N VAL A 186 0.60 4.21 -15.79
CA VAL A 186 -0.24 5.25 -16.40
C VAL A 186 0.57 6.47 -16.86
N LYS A 187 1.40 7.05 -15.98
CA LYS A 187 2.05 8.35 -16.25
C LYS A 187 3.37 8.22 -16.99
N ARG A 188 3.94 7.00 -17.08
CA ARG A 188 5.19 6.70 -17.82
C ARG A 188 6.31 7.72 -17.58
N PHE A 189 6.62 7.98 -16.31
CA PHE A 189 7.67 8.92 -15.93
C PHE A 189 8.99 8.56 -16.61
N THR A 190 9.66 9.59 -17.15
CA THR A 190 10.90 9.42 -17.90
C THR A 190 12.12 9.41 -16.97
N THR A 191 12.03 10.12 -15.84
CA THR A 191 13.09 10.20 -14.83
C THR A 191 12.59 9.88 -13.41
N PRO A 192 13.48 9.43 -12.50
CA PRO A 192 13.15 9.26 -11.10
C PRO A 192 12.65 10.55 -10.43
N GLU A 193 13.18 11.71 -10.83
CA GLU A 193 12.85 13.02 -10.25
C GLU A 193 11.40 13.40 -10.52
N GLU A 194 10.88 13.11 -11.71
CA GLU A 194 9.47 13.33 -12.06
C GLU A 194 8.55 12.49 -11.17
N LEU A 195 8.88 11.21 -10.99
CA LEU A 195 8.13 10.34 -10.09
C LEU A 195 8.21 10.82 -8.63
N MET A 196 9.40 11.21 -8.16
CA MET A 196 9.58 11.69 -6.78
C MET A 196 8.79 12.98 -6.54
N SER A 197 8.79 13.91 -7.49
CA SER A 197 7.99 15.14 -7.44
C SER A 197 6.49 14.84 -7.41
N PHE A 198 6.03 13.90 -8.24
CA PHE A 198 4.64 13.43 -8.20
C PHE A 198 4.27 12.82 -6.83
N LEU A 199 5.10 11.90 -6.32
CA LEU A 199 4.85 11.24 -5.03
C LEU A 199 4.93 12.23 -3.86
N GLN A 200 5.78 13.26 -3.94
CA GLN A 200 5.86 14.34 -2.97
C GLN A 200 4.56 15.14 -2.95
N SER A 201 4.04 15.54 -4.11
CA SER A 201 2.73 16.22 -4.21
C SER A 201 1.60 15.34 -3.69
N PHE A 202 1.57 14.06 -4.07
CA PHE A 202 0.58 13.11 -3.58
C PHE A 202 0.61 12.97 -2.05
N ASN A 203 1.81 12.83 -1.47
CA ASN A 203 1.99 12.72 -0.02
C ASN A 203 1.60 14.01 0.72
N ALA A 204 1.96 15.18 0.19
CA ALA A 204 1.59 16.45 0.79
C ALA A 204 0.06 16.59 0.90
N GLN A 205 -0.67 16.18 -0.15
CA GLN A 205 -2.13 16.19 -0.14
C GLN A 205 -2.71 15.19 0.87
N LEU A 206 -2.13 13.99 1.01
CA LEU A 206 -2.56 13.03 2.05
C LEU A 206 -2.48 13.60 3.48
N TRP A 207 -1.43 14.36 3.80
CA TRP A 207 -1.19 14.83 5.16
C TRP A 207 -1.86 16.17 5.47
N ASN A 208 -1.96 17.04 4.47
CA ASN A 208 -2.56 18.37 4.61
C ASN A 208 -4.11 18.32 4.67
N GLN A 209 -4.72 17.17 4.39
CA GLN A 209 -6.16 16.93 4.57
C GLN A 209 -6.59 16.84 6.05
N SER A 210 -5.68 16.95 7.02
CA SER A 210 -6.04 16.93 8.45
C SER A 210 -6.16 18.36 9.00
N PRO A 211 -7.27 18.75 9.66
CA PRO A 211 -7.34 20.04 10.35
C PRO A 211 -6.26 20.14 11.44
N GLU A 212 -5.74 21.35 11.66
CA GLU A 212 -4.73 21.61 12.68
C GLU A 212 -5.22 21.15 14.06
N GLY A 213 -4.39 20.39 14.77
CA GLY A 213 -4.72 19.90 16.11
C GLY A 213 -3.88 18.69 16.56
N PRO A 214 -3.98 18.29 17.85
CA PRO A 214 -3.19 17.20 18.44
C PRO A 214 -3.43 15.82 17.76
N HIS A 215 -4.50 15.72 16.96
CA HIS A 215 -4.94 14.51 16.27
C HIS A 215 -4.68 14.50 14.76
N ALA A 216 -3.96 15.50 14.24
CA ALA A 216 -3.55 15.53 12.83
C ALA A 216 -2.61 14.34 12.52
N LEU A 217 -2.89 13.66 11.40
CA LEU A 217 -1.99 12.64 10.88
C LEU A 217 -0.83 13.33 10.15
N ASN A 218 0.34 13.28 10.75
CA ASN A 218 1.57 13.62 10.04
C ASN A 218 2.20 12.35 9.44
N ALA A 219 3.20 12.51 8.58
CA ALA A 219 3.90 11.42 7.90
C ALA A 219 4.42 10.31 8.85
N THR A 220 4.72 10.63 10.12
CA THR A 220 5.23 9.63 11.08
C THR A 220 4.11 8.76 11.67
N LYS A 221 2.90 9.31 11.79
CA LYS A 221 1.69 8.62 12.28
C LYS A 221 0.91 7.92 11.16
N PHE A 222 1.05 8.37 9.92
CA PHE A 222 0.37 7.78 8.77
C PHE A 222 0.82 6.33 8.52
N THR A 223 -0.13 5.42 8.33
CA THR A 223 0.13 3.98 8.30
C THR A 223 0.66 3.49 6.96
N PHE A 224 0.08 4.02 5.88
CA PHE A 224 0.32 3.54 4.51
C PHE A 224 1.37 4.35 3.76
N THR A 225 2.29 5.02 4.46
CA THR A 225 3.40 5.76 3.81
C THR A 225 4.57 4.82 3.55
N ALA A 226 5.10 4.84 2.33
CA ALA A 226 6.43 4.30 2.05
C ALA A 226 7.48 5.34 2.43
N SER A 227 8.39 4.99 3.33
CA SER A 227 9.49 5.88 3.73
C SER A 227 10.60 5.98 2.68
N VAL A 228 10.74 4.94 1.87
CA VAL A 228 11.78 4.84 0.84
C VAL A 228 11.15 4.32 -0.45
N ILE A 229 11.55 4.90 -1.58
CA ILE A 229 11.29 4.41 -2.93
C ILE A 229 12.63 4.02 -3.55
N ALA A 230 12.69 2.90 -4.25
CA ALA A 230 13.86 2.46 -4.99
C ALA A 230 13.55 2.38 -6.49
N CYS A 231 14.54 2.70 -7.31
CA CYS A 231 14.55 2.62 -8.76
C CYS A 231 15.72 1.72 -9.15
N CYS A 232 15.44 0.57 -9.75
CA CYS A 232 16.46 -0.32 -10.28
C CYS A 232 16.40 -0.38 -11.79
N PHE A 233 17.54 -0.55 -12.43
CA PHE A 233 17.63 -0.72 -13.87
C PHE A 233 18.85 -1.58 -14.22
N TYR A 234 18.85 -2.09 -15.44
CA TYR A 234 19.97 -2.82 -16.01
C TYR A 234 20.59 -1.98 -17.12
N ASP A 235 21.88 -1.71 -16.98
CA ASP A 235 22.72 -1.06 -17.97
C ASP A 235 23.59 -2.13 -18.60
N ASP A 236 23.22 -2.59 -19.81
CA ASP A 236 23.90 -3.68 -20.49
C ASP A 236 25.35 -3.28 -20.81
N PRO A 237 26.36 -3.97 -20.23
CA PRO A 237 27.76 -3.66 -20.49
C PRO A 237 28.17 -3.79 -21.97
N GLN A 238 27.42 -4.55 -22.77
CA GLN A 238 27.69 -4.72 -24.20
C GLN A 238 26.99 -3.67 -25.08
N GLY A 239 26.16 -2.80 -24.47
CA GLY A 239 25.36 -1.80 -25.14
C GLY A 239 24.11 -2.39 -25.81
N GLY A 240 23.03 -1.59 -25.88
CA GLY A 240 21.85 -1.91 -26.70
C GLY A 240 20.55 -2.23 -25.95
N ALA A 241 20.53 -2.20 -24.62
CA ALA A 241 19.28 -2.32 -23.86
C ALA A 241 18.62 -0.95 -23.65
N ASP A 242 17.31 -0.87 -23.87
CA ASP A 242 16.52 0.27 -23.41
C ASP A 242 16.59 0.34 -21.88
N LEU A 243 16.98 1.51 -21.35
CA LEU A 243 17.16 1.74 -19.91
C LEU A 243 15.80 1.81 -19.20
N HIS A 244 15.18 0.65 -19.01
CA HIS A 244 13.91 0.52 -18.32
C HIS A 244 14.09 0.59 -16.80
N ARG A 245 13.31 1.44 -16.16
CA ARG A 245 13.36 1.68 -14.71
C ARG A 245 12.25 0.94 -13.98
N PHE A 246 12.64 0.13 -13.01
CA PHE A 246 11.73 -0.64 -12.17
C PHE A 246 11.66 -0.02 -10.78
N TYR A 247 10.47 0.42 -10.38
CA TYR A 247 10.27 1.09 -9.10
C TYR A 247 9.68 0.18 -8.04
N GLY A 248 10.19 0.28 -6.81
CA GLY A 248 9.74 -0.45 -5.64
C GLY A 248 9.53 0.48 -4.45
N ALA A 249 8.65 0.11 -3.52
CA ALA A 249 8.40 0.87 -2.31
C ALA A 249 8.80 0.05 -1.08
N SER A 250 9.34 0.73 -0.06
CA SER A 250 9.50 0.10 1.26
C SER A 250 8.12 -0.28 1.81
N LEU A 251 8.01 -1.41 2.50
CA LEU A 251 6.72 -1.90 2.98
C LEU A 251 5.96 -0.86 3.81
N SER A 252 4.90 -0.32 3.21
CA SER A 252 4.12 0.79 3.74
C SER A 252 3.08 0.31 4.76
N CYS A 253 3.56 -0.16 5.90
CA CYS A 253 2.72 -0.59 7.03
C CYS A 253 3.39 -0.30 8.38
N LYS A 254 2.56 -0.15 9.42
CA LYS A 254 3.01 0.04 10.81
C LYS A 254 2.79 -1.24 11.61
N GLY A 255 3.73 -1.51 12.50
CA GLY A 255 3.70 -2.68 13.37
C GLY A 255 4.61 -3.81 12.88
N LEU A 256 5.17 -4.54 13.85
CA LEU A 256 6.13 -5.61 13.59
C LEU A 256 5.44 -6.85 12.98
N HIS A 257 4.20 -7.11 13.39
CA HIS A 257 3.45 -8.29 12.99
C HIS A 257 2.94 -8.16 11.56
N GLU A 258 2.34 -7.01 11.27
CA GLU A 258 1.83 -6.60 9.96
C GLU A 258 2.96 -6.65 8.92
N ARG A 259 4.14 -6.15 9.29
CA ARG A 259 5.34 -6.21 8.45
C ARG A 259 5.82 -7.63 8.19
N ARG A 260 5.86 -8.49 9.21
CA ARG A 260 6.23 -9.91 9.05
C ARG A 260 5.27 -10.61 8.10
N ILE A 261 3.97 -10.35 8.24
CA ILE A 261 2.95 -10.85 7.34
C ILE A 261 3.23 -10.37 5.92
N MET A 262 3.44 -9.07 5.69
CA MET A 262 3.69 -8.54 4.36
C MET A 262 5.00 -9.05 3.72
N ILE A 263 6.07 -9.23 4.48
CA ILE A 263 7.32 -9.83 3.98
C ILE A 263 7.06 -11.27 3.53
N ALA A 264 6.37 -12.07 4.35
CA ALA A 264 6.07 -13.46 4.02
C ALA A 264 5.11 -13.57 2.82
N LEU A 265 4.07 -12.73 2.77
CA LEU A 265 3.15 -12.62 1.64
C LEU A 265 3.89 -12.29 0.35
N SER A 266 4.73 -11.26 0.40
CA SER A 266 5.47 -10.82 -0.77
C SER A 266 6.44 -11.90 -1.23
N SER A 267 7.12 -12.59 -0.31
CA SER A 267 8.02 -13.70 -0.62
C SER A 267 7.31 -14.86 -1.33
N VAL A 268 6.06 -15.16 -0.96
CA VAL A 268 5.30 -16.29 -1.52
C VAL A 268 4.63 -15.94 -2.84
N LYS A 269 4.16 -14.70 -3.03
CA LYS A 269 3.26 -14.38 -4.15
C LYS A 269 3.70 -13.24 -5.05
N THR A 270 4.51 -12.31 -4.56
CA THR A 270 4.70 -11.00 -5.21
C THR A 270 6.11 -10.81 -5.71
N TRP A 271 7.09 -11.20 -4.90
CA TRP A 271 8.49 -11.09 -5.24
C TRP A 271 8.94 -12.27 -6.09
N HIS A 272 9.90 -11.96 -6.96
CA HIS A 272 10.67 -12.93 -7.70
C HIS A 272 11.32 -13.94 -6.73
N LYS A 273 11.35 -15.21 -7.09
CA LYS A 273 11.80 -16.29 -6.19
C LYS A 273 13.25 -16.10 -5.73
N ALA A 274 14.12 -15.55 -6.58
CA ALA A 274 15.49 -15.20 -6.18
C ALA A 274 15.54 -14.11 -5.08
N MET A 275 14.63 -13.13 -5.12
CA MET A 275 14.54 -12.11 -4.08
C MET A 275 13.96 -12.67 -2.78
N ALA A 276 12.92 -13.51 -2.88
CA ALA A 276 12.36 -14.21 -1.74
C ALA A 276 13.40 -15.13 -1.06
N TYR A 277 14.20 -15.84 -1.87
CA TYR A 277 15.35 -16.63 -1.42
C TYR A 277 16.39 -15.75 -0.70
N ALA A 278 16.75 -14.60 -1.28
CA ALA A 278 17.71 -13.68 -0.67
C ALA A 278 17.22 -13.15 0.68
N VAL A 279 15.95 -12.78 0.78
CA VAL A 279 15.32 -12.34 2.04
C VAL A 279 15.30 -13.45 3.09
N TYR A 280 14.99 -14.69 2.69
CA TYR A 280 14.97 -15.84 3.60
C TYR A 280 16.37 -16.15 4.16
N HIS A 281 17.42 -15.96 3.37
CA HIS A 281 18.80 -16.21 3.78
C HIS A 281 19.55 -14.98 4.30
N GLY A 282 18.92 -13.79 4.32
CA GLY A 282 19.62 -12.53 4.55
C GLY A 282 20.34 -12.43 5.90
N ASP A 283 19.84 -13.11 6.93
CA ASP A 283 20.49 -13.17 8.25
C ASP A 283 21.74 -14.05 8.30
N LYS A 284 21.99 -14.85 7.26
CA LYS A 284 23.17 -15.74 7.13
C LYS A 284 24.31 -15.13 6.33
N GLY A 285 24.15 -13.89 5.84
CA GLY A 285 25.16 -13.21 5.03
C GLY A 285 24.68 -12.90 3.61
N PRO A 286 25.63 -12.66 2.69
CA PRO A 286 25.37 -12.63 1.25
C PRO A 286 24.54 -13.81 0.82
N ALA A 287 23.48 -13.56 0.05
CA ALA A 287 22.56 -14.60 -0.39
C ALA A 287 22.58 -14.76 -1.91
N ILE A 288 22.60 -13.66 -2.66
CA ILE A 288 22.65 -13.67 -4.12
C ILE A 288 23.67 -12.65 -4.66
N THR A 289 24.14 -12.92 -5.87
CA THR A 289 25.00 -12.06 -6.69
C THR A 289 24.28 -11.78 -7.99
N PHE A 290 24.14 -10.51 -8.36
CA PHE A 290 23.60 -10.08 -9.64
C PHE A 290 24.68 -10.10 -10.73
N PRO A 291 24.31 -10.18 -12.02
CA PRO A 291 25.25 -9.90 -13.09
C PRO A 291 25.70 -8.43 -13.08
N GLU A 292 26.81 -8.14 -13.74
CA GLU A 292 27.30 -6.77 -13.92
C GLU A 292 26.26 -5.91 -14.65
N GLY A 293 26.21 -4.60 -14.35
CA GLY A 293 25.27 -3.67 -14.98
C GLY A 293 23.96 -3.44 -14.20
N VAL A 294 23.76 -4.08 -13.04
CA VAL A 294 22.58 -3.82 -12.20
C VAL A 294 22.79 -2.62 -11.30
N TRP A 295 21.91 -1.62 -11.38
CA TRP A 295 21.96 -0.39 -10.60
C TRP A 295 20.76 -0.24 -9.66
N SER A 296 20.94 0.47 -8.55
CA SER A 296 19.87 0.77 -7.57
C SER A 296 19.95 2.19 -7.02
N GLN A 297 19.04 3.04 -7.51
CA GLN A 297 18.59 4.36 -7.05
C GLN A 297 17.71 4.32 -5.79
N ALA A 298 18.09 4.76 -4.58
CA ALA A 298 17.13 4.83 -3.46
C ALA A 298 16.87 6.26 -2.94
N PHE A 299 15.60 6.56 -2.64
CA PHE A 299 15.13 7.87 -2.22
C PHE A 299 14.31 7.77 -0.93
N GLN A 300 14.72 8.48 0.11
CA GLN A 300 14.02 8.57 1.38
C GLN A 300 13.20 9.85 1.45
N PHE A 301 11.94 9.73 1.89
CA PHE A 301 11.13 10.91 2.17
C PHE A 301 11.60 11.59 3.47
N ASN A 302 12.07 12.83 3.35
CA ASN A 302 12.40 13.68 4.49
C ASN A 302 11.16 14.45 4.92
N VAL A 303 10.62 14.09 6.09
CA VAL A 303 9.40 14.68 6.63
C VAL A 303 9.56 16.16 6.99
N LYS A 304 10.75 16.61 7.37
CA LYS A 304 10.97 18.02 7.74
C LYS A 304 11.02 18.91 6.51
N GLU A 305 11.73 18.47 5.49
CA GLU A 305 11.91 19.21 4.24
C GLU A 305 10.81 18.92 3.21
N GLN A 306 9.89 18.00 3.54
CA GLN A 306 8.77 17.58 2.70
C GLN A 306 9.20 17.16 1.29
N LYS A 307 10.36 16.51 1.15
CA LYS A 307 10.91 16.11 -0.15
C LYS A 307 11.63 14.77 -0.08
N TYR A 308 11.78 14.12 -1.23
CA TYR A 308 12.64 12.95 -1.36
C TYR A 308 14.11 13.37 -1.46
N GLN A 309 14.98 12.62 -0.77
CA GLN A 309 16.43 12.78 -0.81
C GLN A 309 17.05 11.42 -1.11
N GLU A 310 18.13 11.41 -1.87
CA GLU A 310 18.89 10.19 -2.10
C GLU A 310 19.37 9.55 -0.80
N LYS A 311 19.39 8.21 -0.77
CA LYS A 311 19.72 7.42 0.40
C LYS A 311 20.65 6.27 0.02
N SER A 312 21.79 6.17 0.69
CA SER A 312 22.66 4.99 0.59
C SER A 312 21.95 3.71 1.04
N PRO A 313 22.26 2.55 0.46
CA PRO A 313 21.64 1.28 0.80
C PRO A 313 21.83 0.96 2.28
N CYS A 314 20.83 0.35 2.91
CA CYS A 314 20.98 -0.11 4.30
C CYS A 314 21.92 -1.32 4.39
N GLU A 315 22.41 -1.59 5.60
CA GLU A 315 23.31 -2.72 5.89
C GLU A 315 22.73 -4.04 5.37
N LYS A 316 21.42 -4.24 5.55
CA LYS A 316 20.73 -5.47 5.15
C LYS A 316 20.65 -5.67 3.64
N CYS A 317 20.45 -4.58 2.88
CA CYS A 317 20.48 -4.63 1.41
C CYS A 317 21.89 -4.95 0.92
N GLN A 318 22.90 -4.28 1.47
CA GLN A 318 24.31 -4.53 1.16
C GLN A 318 24.73 -5.96 1.49
N GLN A 319 24.22 -6.48 2.61
CA GLN A 319 24.47 -7.85 3.03
C GLN A 319 23.84 -8.84 2.07
N MET A 320 22.59 -8.68 1.65
CA MET A 320 21.89 -9.65 0.80
C MET A 320 22.36 -9.65 -0.65
N PHE A 321 22.63 -8.46 -1.22
CA PHE A 321 22.77 -8.25 -2.66
C PHE A 321 24.23 -7.91 -3.02
N ARG A 322 24.91 -8.86 -3.65
CA ARG A 322 26.25 -8.64 -4.23
C ARG A 322 26.13 -8.17 -5.67
N ASN A 323 27.11 -7.36 -6.08
CA ASN A 323 27.25 -6.85 -7.43
C ASN A 323 26.07 -5.98 -7.91
N VAL A 324 25.48 -5.23 -6.97
CA VAL A 324 24.53 -4.15 -7.29
C VAL A 324 25.25 -2.83 -7.13
N ASN A 325 25.22 -2.00 -8.17
CA ASN A 325 25.76 -0.66 -8.16
C ASN A 325 24.77 0.29 -7.47
N PHE A 326 24.94 0.46 -6.16
CA PHE A 326 24.09 1.34 -5.37
C PHE A 326 24.46 2.81 -5.56
N GLN A 327 23.43 3.65 -5.72
CA GLN A 327 23.56 5.10 -5.80
C GLN A 327 22.69 5.76 -4.71
N PRO A 328 23.26 6.67 -3.89
CA PRO A 328 24.69 6.86 -3.67
C PRO A 328 25.35 5.58 -3.13
N PRO A 329 26.69 5.44 -3.25
CA PRO A 329 27.41 4.28 -2.75
C PRO A 329 27.12 3.98 -1.28
N ALA A 330 27.33 2.72 -0.92
CA ALA A 330 27.27 2.26 0.46
C ALA A 330 28.25 3.07 1.33
N LEU A 331 27.75 3.61 2.45
CA LEU A 331 28.60 4.22 3.47
C LEU A 331 29.20 3.14 4.38
N PRO A 332 30.38 3.37 4.97
CA PRO A 332 30.96 2.48 5.98
C PRO A 332 29.96 2.23 7.12
N ILE A 333 29.75 0.97 7.47
CA ILE A 333 28.78 0.56 8.49
C ILE A 333 29.29 1.02 9.86
N ALA A 334 28.63 2.03 10.45
CA ALA A 334 28.90 2.41 11.83
C ALA A 334 28.32 1.34 12.79
N PRO A 335 29.10 0.82 13.76
CA PRO A 335 28.69 -0.31 14.61
C PRO A 335 27.47 -0.05 15.51
N THR A 336 27.00 1.20 15.60
CA THR A 336 25.89 1.64 16.46
C THR A 336 24.52 1.57 15.80
N ASN A 337 24.45 1.35 14.48
CA ASN A 337 23.21 1.39 13.72
C ASN A 337 22.75 -0.01 13.29
N ARG A 338 22.62 -0.95 14.25
CA ARG A 338 21.97 -2.23 13.96
C ARG A 338 20.53 -1.96 13.58
N ASP A 339 20.22 -2.01 12.29
CA ASP A 339 18.90 -1.76 11.75
C ASP A 339 17.87 -2.65 12.46
N LYS A 340 16.93 -2.02 13.18
CA LYS A 340 15.85 -2.71 13.93
C LYS A 340 14.85 -3.43 13.01
N TRP A 341 14.93 -3.21 11.71
CA TRP A 341 13.95 -3.68 10.73
C TRP A 341 14.37 -5.01 10.10
N GLN A 342 13.40 -5.81 9.64
CA GLN A 342 13.66 -7.14 9.06
C GLN A 342 14.18 -7.07 7.62
N TYR A 343 14.91 -8.11 7.21
CA TYR A 343 15.23 -8.34 5.79
C TYR A 343 13.93 -8.38 4.98
N GLY A 344 13.94 -7.80 3.77
CA GLY A 344 12.75 -7.70 2.93
C GLY A 344 11.93 -6.40 3.09
N ASN A 345 12.17 -5.58 4.12
CA ASN A 345 11.39 -4.35 4.31
C ASN A 345 11.73 -3.22 3.33
N CYS A 346 12.95 -3.24 2.79
CA CYS A 346 13.51 -2.17 1.98
C CYS A 346 12.89 -2.13 0.58
N ALA A 347 12.89 -0.94 -0.02
CA ALA A 347 12.27 -0.70 -1.33
C ALA A 347 12.98 -1.46 -2.46
N GLU A 348 14.29 -1.66 -2.30
CA GLU A 348 15.19 -2.37 -3.21
C GLU A 348 14.72 -3.80 -3.47
N VAL A 349 14.07 -4.44 -2.49
CA VAL A 349 13.58 -5.82 -2.64
C VAL A 349 12.47 -5.88 -3.69
N GLU A 350 11.56 -4.90 -3.67
CA GLU A 350 10.47 -4.82 -4.66
C GLU A 350 10.99 -4.37 -6.02
N SER A 351 11.87 -3.37 -6.10
CA SER A 351 12.41 -2.87 -7.38
C SER A 351 13.30 -3.90 -8.08
N LEU A 352 14.22 -4.56 -7.36
CA LEU A 352 15.06 -5.63 -7.92
C LEU A 352 14.22 -6.85 -8.29
N SER A 353 13.16 -7.15 -7.53
CA SER A 353 12.21 -8.20 -7.91
C SER A 353 11.54 -7.88 -9.25
N LYS A 354 11.12 -6.64 -9.48
CA LYS A 354 10.51 -6.22 -10.74
C LYS A 354 11.52 -6.24 -11.88
N LEU A 355 12.77 -5.84 -11.63
CA LEU A 355 13.86 -5.96 -12.59
C LEU A 355 14.06 -7.41 -13.05
N LEU A 356 14.12 -8.37 -12.12
CA LEU A 356 14.27 -9.78 -12.47
C LEU A 356 13.07 -10.31 -13.27
N LEU A 357 11.84 -9.91 -12.91
CA LEU A 357 10.64 -10.28 -13.66
C LEU A 357 10.57 -9.64 -15.06
N GLY A 358 11.21 -8.49 -15.26
CA GLY A 358 11.16 -7.72 -16.50
C GLY A 358 12.38 -7.86 -17.40
N THR A 359 13.49 -8.42 -16.92
CA THR A 359 14.76 -8.48 -17.66
C THR A 359 15.41 -9.86 -17.53
N ARG A 360 15.12 -10.70 -18.53
CA ARG A 360 15.53 -12.11 -18.57
C ARG A 360 17.03 -12.33 -18.43
N VAL A 361 17.87 -11.51 -19.06
CA VAL A 361 19.34 -11.60 -18.94
C VAL A 361 19.79 -11.41 -17.48
N VAL A 362 19.13 -10.53 -16.73
CA VAL A 362 19.43 -10.33 -15.31
C VAL A 362 18.99 -11.54 -14.51
N GLU A 363 17.77 -12.06 -14.76
CA GLU A 363 17.24 -13.27 -14.11
C GLU A 363 18.18 -14.48 -14.29
N GLU A 364 18.52 -14.79 -15.54
CA GLU A 364 19.42 -15.90 -15.90
C GLU A 364 20.85 -15.69 -15.39
N GLY A 365 21.26 -14.43 -15.14
CA GLY A 365 22.56 -14.06 -14.60
C GLY A 365 22.69 -14.16 -13.08
N VAL A 366 21.58 -14.22 -12.33
CA VAL A 366 21.63 -14.28 -10.86
C VAL A 366 22.26 -15.59 -10.37
N ARG A 367 23.14 -15.50 -9.38
CA ARG A 367 23.79 -16.64 -8.73
C ARG A 367 23.62 -16.59 -7.21
N SER A 368 23.55 -17.73 -6.55
CA SER A 368 23.63 -17.78 -5.09
C SER A 368 25.07 -17.63 -4.64
N THR A 369 25.28 -17.19 -3.41
CA THR A 369 26.60 -17.13 -2.76
C THR A 369 27.02 -18.43 -2.05
N LYS A 370 26.20 -19.50 -2.13
CA LYS A 370 26.56 -20.83 -1.64
C LYS A 370 27.80 -21.36 -2.38
N THR A 371 28.47 -22.36 -1.82
CA THR A 371 29.62 -23.03 -2.45
C THR A 371 29.26 -24.49 -2.74
N PRO A 372 29.22 -24.91 -4.02
CA PRO A 372 29.38 -24.10 -5.23
C PRO A 372 28.18 -23.14 -5.46
N PRO A 373 28.38 -22.01 -6.20
CA PRO A 373 27.31 -21.09 -6.54
C PRO A 373 26.20 -21.78 -7.35
N LEU A 374 24.96 -21.63 -6.90
CA LEU A 374 23.78 -22.08 -7.64
C LEU A 374 23.41 -21.08 -8.74
N ASN A 375 23.01 -21.59 -9.90
CA ASN A 375 22.30 -20.81 -10.92
C ASN A 375 20.85 -20.52 -10.50
N TYR A 376 20.15 -19.71 -11.29
CA TYR A 376 18.78 -19.33 -10.96
C TYR A 376 17.83 -20.53 -10.89
N GLU A 377 17.93 -21.50 -11.78
CA GLU A 377 17.05 -22.69 -11.78
C GLU A 377 17.20 -23.50 -10.49
N ALA A 378 18.43 -23.59 -9.95
CA ALA A 378 18.67 -24.24 -8.67
C ALA A 378 18.17 -23.39 -7.47
N ILE A 379 18.28 -22.06 -7.53
CA ILE A 379 17.68 -21.15 -6.53
C ILE A 379 16.16 -21.32 -6.50
N GLU A 380 15.52 -21.30 -7.67
CA GLU A 380 14.08 -21.49 -7.81
C GLU A 380 13.65 -22.86 -7.25
N ARG A 381 14.38 -23.92 -7.57
CA ARG A 381 14.09 -25.27 -7.08
C ARG A 381 14.20 -25.38 -5.56
N ASP A 382 15.25 -24.82 -4.97
CA ASP A 382 15.41 -24.78 -3.50
C ASP A 382 14.28 -23.98 -2.85
N PHE A 383 13.90 -22.85 -3.46
CA PHE A 383 12.81 -22.02 -2.98
C PHE A 383 11.47 -22.77 -2.98
N THR A 384 11.05 -23.29 -4.13
CA THR A 384 9.77 -23.99 -4.30
C THR A 384 9.76 -25.34 -3.56
N GLY A 385 10.90 -26.02 -3.45
CA GLY A 385 10.98 -27.35 -2.83
C GLY A 385 10.86 -27.34 -1.30
N LYS A 386 11.36 -26.29 -0.63
CA LYS A 386 11.40 -26.25 0.85
C LYS A 386 11.03 -24.90 1.44
N ILE A 387 11.67 -23.83 0.97
CA ILE A 387 11.60 -22.50 1.61
C ILE A 387 10.17 -21.96 1.57
N GLU A 388 9.48 -22.10 0.44
CA GLU A 388 8.13 -21.59 0.25
C GLU A 388 7.15 -22.21 1.25
N ALA A 389 7.25 -23.52 1.50
CA ALA A 389 6.41 -24.23 2.47
C ALA A 389 6.64 -23.73 3.91
N GLU A 390 7.90 -23.49 4.29
CA GLU A 390 8.24 -22.92 5.60
C GLU A 390 7.68 -21.49 5.77
N ILE A 391 7.80 -20.66 4.74
CA ILE A 391 7.26 -19.29 4.76
C ILE A 391 5.73 -19.34 4.85
N LYS A 392 5.06 -20.19 4.07
CA LYS A 392 3.60 -20.37 4.12
C LYS A 392 3.13 -20.84 5.50
N ALA A 393 3.82 -21.79 6.12
CA ALA A 393 3.47 -22.27 7.46
C ALA A 393 3.54 -21.13 8.50
N LYS A 394 4.64 -20.37 8.51
CA LYS A 394 4.82 -19.20 9.39
C LYS A 394 3.80 -18.10 9.11
N LEU A 395 3.41 -17.90 7.85
CA LEU A 395 2.39 -16.94 7.47
C LEU A 395 1.01 -17.34 8.01
N ILE A 396 0.61 -18.60 7.82
CA ILE A 396 -0.66 -19.15 8.35
C ILE A 396 -0.73 -18.99 9.86
N GLU A 397 0.35 -19.29 10.58
CA GLU A 397 0.44 -19.11 12.04
C GLU A 397 0.19 -17.65 12.44
N LYS A 398 0.83 -16.68 11.77
CA LYS A 398 0.70 -15.25 12.05
C LYS A 398 -0.68 -14.69 11.70
N LEU A 399 -1.31 -15.21 10.66
CA LEU A 399 -2.68 -14.87 10.28
C LEU A 399 -3.68 -15.44 11.28
N GLY A 400 -3.46 -16.68 11.74
CA GLY A 400 -4.25 -17.32 12.79
C GLY A 400 -4.23 -16.56 14.11
N SER A 401 -3.08 -15.99 14.50
CA SER A 401 -2.98 -15.14 15.69
C SER A 401 -3.73 -13.80 15.57
N ARG A 402 -4.27 -13.48 14.38
CA ARG A 402 -5.13 -12.33 14.08
C ARG A 402 -6.56 -12.75 13.72
N GLN A 403 -6.94 -14.01 13.99
CA GLN A 403 -8.25 -14.57 13.66
C GLN A 403 -8.58 -14.50 12.15
N PHE A 404 -7.55 -14.41 11.30
CA PHE A 404 -7.71 -14.34 9.85
C PHE A 404 -7.80 -15.74 9.23
N LYS A 405 -8.90 -16.05 8.55
CA LYS A 405 -9.22 -17.41 8.06
C LYS A 405 -8.55 -17.68 6.71
N THR A 406 -7.51 -18.52 6.65
CA THR A 406 -6.71 -18.72 5.41
C THR A 406 -6.28 -20.16 5.12
N LYS A 407 -7.14 -21.15 5.32
CA LYS A 407 -6.82 -22.53 4.92
C LYS A 407 -7.72 -22.99 3.76
N PRO A 408 -7.18 -23.12 2.52
CA PRO A 408 -5.82 -22.77 2.04
C PRO A 408 -5.58 -21.25 1.88
N LEU A 409 -4.33 -20.82 1.74
CA LEU A 409 -3.99 -19.41 1.45
C LEU A 409 -4.57 -19.00 0.10
N GLN A 410 -5.53 -18.08 0.11
CA GLN A 410 -6.12 -17.49 -1.10
C GLN A 410 -5.57 -16.07 -1.27
N PHE A 411 -5.36 -15.64 -2.51
CA PHE A 411 -4.85 -14.31 -2.82
C PHE A 411 -5.89 -13.56 -3.63
N PHE A 412 -6.06 -12.28 -3.31
CA PHE A 412 -6.99 -11.41 -4.00
C PHE A 412 -6.51 -11.17 -5.42
N ASN A 413 -7.21 -11.77 -6.38
CA ASN A 413 -6.98 -11.59 -7.80
C ASN A 413 -8.30 -11.14 -8.42
N LEU A 414 -8.24 -10.10 -9.24
CA LEU A 414 -9.36 -9.69 -10.06
C LEU A 414 -9.21 -10.48 -11.36
N GLN A 415 -10.14 -11.41 -11.58
CA GLN A 415 -10.27 -12.13 -12.86
C GLN A 415 -10.69 -11.17 -13.96
#